data_AF-U2QNA2-F1
#
_entry.id   AF-U2QNA2-F1
#
_cell.length_a   1.000
_cell.length_b   1.000
_cell.length_c   1.000
_cell.angle_alpha   90.00
_cell.angle_beta   90.00
_cell.angle_gamma   90.00
#
_symmetry.space_group_name_H-M   'P 1'
#
loop_
_entity.id
_entity.type
_entity.pdbx_description
1 polymer ?
#
loop_
_entity_poly.entity_id
_entity_poly.type
_entity_poly.pdbx_seq_one_letter_code
_entity_poly.pdbx_strand_id
1 'polypeptide(L)'
;MNKWKLTIIGKGGHGAEPHNTIDATVIVSEFVRKISKYPEIDILSISSGNAFNVISEKAEVIIQTSSKDIIERIISSLLLYYGDKTSYKLIKW
;
A
#
# COMPACT_ATOMS: atom_id res chain seq x y z
N MET A 1 -10.06 18.53 -5.62
CA MET A 1 -9.57 17.16 -5.31
C MET A 1 -8.98 17.16 -3.92
N ASN A 2 -9.16 16.08 -3.15
CA ASN A 2 -8.58 15.95 -1.82
C ASN A 2 -7.28 15.15 -1.90
N LYS A 3 -6.35 15.41 -0.98
CA LYS A 3 -5.18 14.54 -0.76
C LYS A 3 -5.50 13.52 0.31
N TRP A 4 -5.02 12.30 0.10
CA TRP A 4 -5.19 11.17 0.99
C TRP A 4 -3.85 10.51 1.21
N LYS A 5 -3.58 10.13 2.45
CA LYS A 5 -2.48 9.25 2.81
C LYS A 5 -3.01 7.85 3.07
N LEU A 6 -2.64 6.94 2.18
CA LEU A 6 -2.82 5.51 2.37
C LEU A 6 -1.58 4.95 3.06
N THR A 7 -1.77 4.25 4.15
CA THR A 7 -0.74 3.45 4.82
C THR A 7 -1.14 1.98 4.71
N ILE A 8 -0.28 1.16 4.14
CA ILE A 8 -0.45 -0.29 4.01
C ILE A 8 0.48 -0.95 5.02
N ILE A 9 -0.05 -1.88 5.81
CA ILE A 9 0.67 -2.62 6.84
C ILE A 9 0.66 -4.10 6.48
N GLY A 10 1.86 -4.65 6.28
CA GLY A 10 2.13 -6.07 6.11
C GLY A 10 2.77 -6.64 7.38
N LYS A 11 3.80 -7.48 7.20
CA LYS A 11 4.58 -8.09 8.26
C LYS A 11 6.06 -8.05 7.87
N GLY A 12 6.85 -7.22 8.53
CA GLY A 12 8.29 -7.14 8.24
C GLY A 12 9.07 -8.35 8.73
N GLY A 13 10.36 -8.41 8.39
CA GLY A 13 11.26 -9.45 8.87
C GLY A 13 12.60 -9.46 8.13
N HIS A 14 13.44 -10.44 8.45
CA HIS A 14 14.76 -10.56 7.85
C HIS A 14 14.66 -10.89 6.35
N GLY A 15 15.43 -10.21 5.50
CA GLY A 15 15.41 -10.39 4.04
C GLY A 15 15.80 -11.78 3.55
N ALA A 16 16.52 -12.55 4.37
CA ALA A 16 16.85 -13.95 4.09
C ALA A 16 15.71 -14.93 4.41
N GLU A 17 14.62 -14.47 5.04
CA GLU A 17 13.46 -15.30 5.41
C GLU A 17 12.13 -14.72 4.89
N PRO A 18 12.01 -14.40 3.59
CA PRO A 18 10.84 -13.69 3.06
C PRO A 18 9.54 -14.49 3.22
N HIS A 19 9.60 -15.82 3.25
CA HIS A 19 8.44 -16.69 3.47
C HIS A 19 7.80 -16.54 4.86
N ASN A 20 8.50 -15.92 5.82
CA ASN A 20 7.98 -15.60 7.15
C ASN A 20 7.35 -14.20 7.23
N THR A 21 7.32 -13.46 6.11
CA THR A 21 6.96 -12.04 6.04
C THR A 21 5.81 -11.80 5.08
N ILE A 22 5.26 -10.58 5.11
CA ILE A 22 4.32 -10.07 4.12
C ILE A 22 4.82 -8.68 3.71
N ASP A 23 5.45 -8.57 2.54
CA ASP A 23 6.15 -7.36 2.11
C ASP A 23 5.18 -6.27 1.65
N ALA A 24 5.11 -5.18 2.42
CA ALA A 24 4.30 -4.02 2.06
C ALA A 24 4.74 -3.33 0.76
N THR A 25 6.01 -3.49 0.36
CA THR A 25 6.55 -2.99 -0.92
C THR A 25 5.89 -3.69 -2.10
N VAL A 26 5.65 -4.99 -1.98
CA VAL A 26 4.96 -5.77 -3.01
C VAL A 26 3.50 -5.35 -3.07
N ILE A 27 2.82 -5.28 -1.91
CA ILE A 27 1.41 -4.87 -1.85
C ILE A 27 1.21 -3.48 -2.46
N VAL A 28 2.05 -2.49 -2.11
CA VAL A 28 1.91 -1.14 -2.67
C VAL A 28 2.17 -1.11 -4.17
N SER A 29 3.10 -1.91 -4.68
CA SER A 29 3.37 -2.01 -6.12
C SER A 29 2.16 -2.56 -6.87
N GLU A 30 1.48 -3.56 -6.30
CA GLU A 30 0.24 -4.10 -6.85
C GLU A 30 -0.92 -3.12 -6.80
N PHE A 31 -1.06 -2.41 -5.70
CA PHE A 31 -2.04 -1.34 -5.54
C PHE A 31 -1.85 -0.25 -6.60
N VAL A 32 -0.61 0.24 -6.75
CA VAL A 32 -0.23 1.26 -7.75
C VAL A 32 -0.58 0.79 -9.16
N ARG A 33 -0.19 -0.44 -9.53
CA ARG A 33 -0.53 -1.02 -10.85
C ARG A 33 -2.04 -1.06 -11.12
N LYS A 34 -2.86 -1.32 -10.09
CA LYS A 34 -4.33 -1.37 -10.22
C LYS A 34 -4.93 0.04 -10.30
N ILE A 35 -4.47 0.95 -9.46
CA ILE A 35 -5.07 2.29 -9.35
C ILE A 35 -4.64 3.22 -10.48
N SER A 36 -3.46 3.02 -11.08
CA SER A 36 -3.02 3.79 -12.26
C SER A 36 -3.88 3.57 -13.52
N LYS A 37 -4.86 2.65 -13.49
CA LYS A 37 -5.87 2.50 -14.54
C LYS A 37 -6.96 3.56 -14.50
N TYR A 38 -7.05 4.33 -13.41
CA TYR A 38 -8.05 5.37 -13.18
C TYR A 38 -7.41 6.73 -13.42
N PRO A 39 -7.70 7.42 -14.55
CA PRO A 39 -7.04 8.66 -14.93
C PRO A 39 -7.33 9.84 -13.98
N GLU A 40 -8.36 9.74 -13.13
CA GLU A 40 -8.74 10.75 -12.13
C GLU A 40 -8.00 10.61 -10.79
N ILE A 41 -7.00 9.73 -10.73
CA ILE A 41 -6.23 9.43 -9.52
C ILE A 41 -4.75 9.68 -9.75
N ASP A 42 -4.23 10.72 -9.08
CA ASP A 42 -2.82 11.06 -9.12
C ASP A 42 -2.08 10.42 -7.93
N ILE A 43 -0.99 9.71 -8.20
CA ILE A 43 -0.06 9.24 -7.17
C ILE A 43 1.06 10.27 -7.04
N LEU A 44 1.08 10.98 -5.91
CA LEU A 44 2.05 12.05 -5.66
C LEU A 44 3.35 11.55 -5.03
N SER A 45 3.27 10.47 -4.25
CA SER A 45 4.43 9.89 -3.56
C SER A 45 4.17 8.44 -3.17
N ILE A 46 5.22 7.62 -3.20
CA ILE A 46 5.26 6.26 -2.67
C ILE A 46 6.53 6.14 -1.82
N SER A 47 6.42 5.56 -0.63
CA SER A 47 7.55 5.25 0.25
C SER A 47 7.34 3.87 0.86
N SER A 48 8.38 3.03 0.85
CA SER A 48 8.39 1.72 1.52
C SER A 48 9.83 1.31 1.83
N GLY A 49 10.03 0.65 2.97
CA GLY A 49 11.32 0.11 3.38
C GLY A 49 12.27 1.15 3.98
N ASN A 50 13.07 0.72 4.96
CA ASN A 50 14.03 1.57 5.69
C ASN A 50 15.46 0.97 5.74
N ALA A 51 15.66 -0.26 5.27
CA ALA A 51 16.94 -0.96 5.27
C ALA A 51 17.01 -1.98 4.13
N PHE A 52 18.21 -2.28 3.62
CA PHE A 52 18.41 -3.10 2.42
C PHE A 52 18.14 -4.61 2.64
N ASN A 53 18.26 -5.11 3.87
CA ASN A 53 18.11 -6.51 4.24
C ASN A 53 16.89 -6.77 5.14
N VAL A 54 15.93 -5.86 5.17
CA VAL A 54 14.70 -5.99 5.96
C VAL A 54 13.50 -5.88 5.03
N ILE A 55 12.65 -6.92 5.02
CA ILE A 55 11.38 -6.88 4.31
C ILE A 55 10.48 -5.83 4.94
N SER A 56 9.90 -4.97 4.11
CA SER A 56 9.15 -3.81 4.59
C SER A 56 7.83 -4.23 5.24
N GLU A 57 7.64 -3.84 6.50
CA GLU A 57 6.35 -3.97 7.17
C GLU A 57 5.33 -2.94 6.69
N LYS A 58 5.79 -1.81 6.14
CA LYS A 58 4.93 -0.64 5.94
C LYS A 58 5.25 0.07 4.64
N ALA A 59 4.21 0.44 3.91
CA ALA A 59 4.28 1.32 2.76
C ALA A 59 3.30 2.49 2.91
N GLU A 60 3.69 3.66 2.43
CA GLU A 60 2.87 4.87 2.42
C GLU A 60 2.72 5.40 0.99
N VAL A 61 1.50 5.83 0.65
CA VAL A 61 1.18 6.46 -0.63
C VAL A 61 0.41 7.74 -0.39
N ILE A 62 0.85 8.83 -1.03
CA ILE A 62 0.09 10.08 -1.08
C ILE A 62 -0.64 10.13 -2.42
N ILE A 63 -1.97 10.23 -2.36
CA ILE A 63 -2.87 10.15 -3.50
C ILE A 63 -3.72 11.41 -3.55
N GLN A 64 -3.90 12.00 -4.73
CA GLN A 64 -4.81 13.12 -4.95
C GLN A 64 -5.97 12.68 -5.84
N THR A 65 -7.20 12.76 -5.32
CA THR A 65 -8.41 12.38 -6.05
C THR A 65 -9.68 12.91 -5.37
N SER A 66 -10.80 12.92 -6.08
CA SER A 66 -12.15 13.04 -5.52
C SER A 66 -12.78 11.68 -5.16
N SER A 67 -12.27 10.58 -5.72
CA SER A 67 -12.90 9.25 -5.68
C SER A 67 -12.24 8.36 -4.62
N LYS A 68 -12.44 8.70 -3.34
CA LYS A 68 -11.87 7.97 -2.19
C LYS A 68 -12.30 6.49 -2.16
N ASP A 69 -13.53 6.22 -2.57
CA ASP A 69 -14.13 4.88 -2.63
C ASP A 69 -13.33 3.92 -3.53
N ILE A 70 -12.73 4.42 -4.62
CA ILE A 70 -11.88 3.61 -5.50
C ILE A 70 -10.62 3.14 -4.77
N ILE A 71 -10.00 4.01 -3.98
CA ILE A 71 -8.83 3.66 -3.14
C ILE A 71 -9.22 2.53 -2.19
N GLU A 72 -10.30 2.72 -1.43
CA GLU A 72 -10.77 1.76 -0.40
C GLU A 72 -11.15 0.42 -1.02
N ARG A 73 -11.84 0.42 -2.16
CA ARG A 73 -12.22 -0.80 -2.88
C ARG A 73 -11.00 -1.59 -3.35
N ILE A 74 -10.03 -0.92 -3.98
CA ILE A 74 -8.84 -1.59 -4.51
C ILE A 74 -7.99 -2.16 -3.37
N ILE A 75 -7.70 -1.37 -2.34
CA ILE A 75 -6.84 -1.84 -1.24
C ILE A 75 -7.52 -2.94 -0.43
N SER A 76 -8.82 -2.81 -0.13
CA SER A 76 -9.55 -3.85 0.61
C SER A 76 -9.58 -5.17 -0.17
N SER A 77 -9.86 -5.11 -1.48
CA SER A 77 -9.84 -6.30 -2.34
C SER A 77 -8.44 -6.93 -2.42
N LEU A 78 -7.38 -6.12 -2.42
CA LEU A 78 -6.01 -6.62 -2.45
C LEU A 78 -5.64 -7.32 -1.13
N LEU A 79 -5.96 -6.73 0.02
CA LEU A 79 -5.59 -7.29 1.33
C LEU A 79 -6.30 -8.59 1.68
N LEU A 80 -7.49 -8.85 1.11
CA LEU A 80 -8.14 -10.17 1.24
C LEU A 80 -7.24 -11.32 0.77
N TYR A 81 -6.38 -11.10 -0.23
CA TYR A 81 -5.43 -12.11 -0.70
C TYR A 81 -4.27 -12.35 0.28
N TYR A 82 -3.85 -11.30 1.01
CA TYR A 82 -2.74 -11.36 1.95
C TYR A 82 -3.14 -11.81 3.36
N GLY A 83 -4.44 -11.87 3.64
CA GLY A 83 -5.03 -12.41 4.87
C GLY A 83 -4.96 -11.46 6.08
N ASP A 84 -5.39 -11.99 7.23
CA ASP A 84 -5.74 -11.22 8.43
C ASP A 84 -4.56 -10.51 9.13
N LYS A 85 -3.33 -10.79 8.70
CA LYS A 85 -2.12 -10.12 9.20
C LYS A 85 -1.82 -8.81 8.49
N THR A 86 -2.66 -8.42 7.53
CA THR A 86 -2.51 -7.16 6.80
C THR A 86 -3.64 -6.21 7.13
N SER A 87 -3.34 -4.91 7.06
CA SER A 87 -4.35 -3.86 7.23
C SER A 87 -3.96 -2.61 6.45
N TYR A 88 -4.89 -1.67 6.37
CA TYR A 88 -4.58 -0.35 5.85
C TYR A 88 -5.21 0.75 6.71
N LYS A 89 -4.64 1.94 6.62
CA LYS A 89 -5.21 3.18 7.16
C LYS A 89 -5.29 4.20 6.04
N LEU A 90 -6.44 4.84 5.89
CA LEU A 90 -6.64 5.91 4.92
C LEU A 90 -7.07 7.17 5.66
N ILE A 91 -6.25 8.22 5.60
CA ILE A 91 -6.54 9.51 6.22
C ILE A 91 -6.49 10.63 5.18
N LYS A 92 -7.24 11.70 5.41
CA LYS A 92 -7.08 12.94 4.65
C LYS A 92 -5.70 13.54 4.99
N TRP A 93 -4.96 13.96 3.97
CA TRP A 93 -3.61 14.54 4.08
C TRP A 93 -3.64 16.06 3.95
#